data_AF-A0A2N0QIQ4-F1
#
_entry.id   AF-A0A2N0QIQ4-F1
#
_cell.length_a   1.000
_cell.length_b   1.000
_cell.length_c   1.000
_cell.angle_alpha   90.00
_cell.angle_beta   90.00
_cell.angle_gamma   90.00
#
_symmetry.space_group_name_H-M   'P 1'
#
loop_
_entity.id
_entity.type
_entity.pdbx_description
1 polymer ?
#
loop_
_entity_poly.entity_id
_entity_poly.type
_entity_poly.pdbx_seq_one_letter_code
_entity_poly.pdbx_strand_id
1 'polypeptide(L)' 'MFTPQLLLDLIEQEKVTLTAGVPTIWMGVAQEQEKNPRDLSSLRAVVCGGSASPKGLIKTFEDKFN' A
#
# COMPACT_ATOMS: atom_id res chain seq x y z
N MET A 1 9.19 -7.01 14.19
CA MET A 1 8.93 -7.58 12.85
C MET A 1 7.94 -6.66 12.16
N PHE A 2 8.17 -6.26 10.92
CA PHE A 2 7.24 -5.40 10.17
C PHE A 2 5.99 -6.21 9.80
N THR A 3 4.80 -5.71 10.13
CA THR A 3 3.52 -6.37 9.81
C THR A 3 2.57 -5.39 9.12
N PRO A 4 1.67 -5.87 8.24
CA PRO A 4 0.63 -5.06 7.64
C PRO A 4 -0.23 -4.27 8.64
N GLN A 5 -0.55 -4.89 9.78
CA GLN A 5 -1.32 -4.29 10.86
C GLN A 5 -0.62 -3.05 11.42
N LEU A 6 0.65 -3.20 11.79
CA LEU A 6 1.42 -2.11 12.36
C LEU A 6 1.55 -0.93 11.38
N LEU A 7 1.71 -1.21 10.09
CA LEU A 7 1.80 -0.15 9.09
C LEU A 7 0.49 0.64 8.97
N LEU A 8 -0.67 -0.05 8.95
CA LEU A 8 -1.98 0.60 8.89
C LEU A 8 -2.26 1.41 10.16
N ASP A 9 -1.93 0.86 11.33
CA ASP A 9 -2.10 1.57 12.60
C ASP A 9 -1.25 2.85 12.64
N LEU A 10 0.01 2.80 12.16
CA LEU A 10 0.87 3.97 12.06
C LEU A 10 0.35 4.99 11.04
N ILE A 11 -0.19 4.55 9.90
CA ILE A 11 -0.76 5.46 8.90
C ILE A 11 -1.93 6.25 9.49
N GLU A 12 -2.83 5.57 10.21
CA GLU A 12 -4.00 6.18 10.82
C GLU A 12 -3.64 7.13 11.96
N GLN A 13 -2.75 6.69 12.86
CA GLN A 13 -2.35 7.44 14.07
C GLN A 13 -1.52 8.67 13.73
N GLU A 14 -0.54 8.51 12.85
CA GLU A 14 0.41 9.58 12.50
C GLU A 14 -0.08 10.44 11.33
N LYS A 15 -1.27 10.13 10.79
CA LYS A 15 -1.85 10.80 9.62
C LYS A 15 -0.85 10.87 8.46
N VAL A 16 -0.25 9.72 8.14
CA VAL A 16 0.79 9.60 7.11
C VAL A 16 0.23 10.03 5.75
N THR A 17 0.89 10.98 5.10
CA THR A 17 0.43 11.49 3.79
C THR A 17 1.13 10.85 2.59
N LEU A 18 2.28 10.22 2.82
CA LEU A 18 3.09 9.55 1.79
C LEU A 18 3.83 8.37 2.43
N THR A 19 3.82 7.22 1.77
CA THR A 19 4.61 6.05 2.21
C THR A 19 5.17 5.29 1.01
N ALA A 20 6.24 4.51 1.22
CA ALA A 20 6.96 3.80 0.18
C ALA A 20 7.35 2.38 0.62
N GLY A 21 7.28 1.42 -0.30
CA GLY A 21 7.51 0.01 0.00
C GLY A 21 7.57 -0.88 -1.24
N VAL A 22 8.01 -2.12 -1.06
CA VAL A 22 8.05 -3.14 -2.12
C VAL A 22 6.67 -3.76 -2.36
N PRO A 23 6.41 -4.38 -3.53
CA PRO A 23 5.11 -4.98 -3.86
C PRO A 23 4.56 -5.96 -2.81
N THR A 24 5.44 -6.74 -2.16
CA THR A 24 5.04 -7.73 -1.14
C THR A 24 4.48 -7.10 0.13
N ILE A 25 4.94 -5.90 0.50
CA ILE A 25 4.38 -5.14 1.62
C ILE A 25 2.94 -4.74 1.27
N TRP A 26 2.74 -4.16 0.09
CA TRP A 26 1.43 -3.65 -0.32
C TRP A 26 0.39 -4.75 -0.49
N MET A 27 0.78 -5.95 -0.95
CA MET A 27 -0.11 -7.11 -0.98
C MET A 27 -0.61 -7.49 0.42
N GLY A 28 0.27 -7.51 1.43
CA GLY A 28 -0.12 -7.78 2.81
C GLY A 28 -1.00 -6.69 3.41
N VAL A 29 -0.67 -5.41 3.14
CA VAL A 29 -1.45 -4.24 3.59
C VAL A 29 -2.86 -4.24 3.00
N ALA A 30 -3.01 -4.53 1.71
CA ALA A 30 -4.31 -4.60 1.06
C ALA A 30 -5.20 -5.69 1.69
N GLN A 31 -4.66 -6.90 1.88
CA GLN A 31 -5.38 -8.00 2.53
C GLN A 31 -5.77 -7.69 3.97
N GLU A 32 -4.92 -7.00 4.73
CA GLU A 32 -5.23 -6.61 6.09
C GLU A 32 -6.27 -5.49 6.14
N GLN A 33 -6.18 -4.49 5.26
CA GLN A 33 -7.14 -3.38 5.19
C GLN A 33 -8.54 -3.88 4.79
N GLU A 34 -8.64 -4.89 3.92
CA GLU A 34 -9.93 -5.54 3.60
C GLU A 34 -10.56 -6.25 4.80
N LYS A 35 -9.75 -6.86 5.66
CA LYS A 35 -10.22 -7.61 6.83
C LYS A 35 -10.52 -6.71 8.02
N ASN A 36 -9.65 -5.75 8.28
CA ASN A 36 -9.68 -4.86 9.44
C ASN A 36 -9.34 -3.44 8.96
N PRO A 37 -10.34 -2.66 8.51
CA PRO A 37 -10.09 -1.36 7.89
C PRO A 37 -9.65 -0.30 8.91
N ARG A 38 -8.68 0.54 8.51
CA ARG A 38 -8.22 1.76 9.19
C ARG A 38 -8.58 3.01 8.39
N ASP A 39 -8.65 4.17 9.05
CA ASP A 39 -8.81 5.48 8.41
C ASP A 39 -7.53 5.89 7.66
N LEU A 40 -7.58 5.77 6.33
CA LEU A 40 -6.49 6.15 5.42
C LEU A 40 -6.74 7.51 4.74
N SER A 41 -7.69 8.32 5.22
CA SER A 41 -8.07 9.60 4.58
C SER A 41 -6.93 10.63 4.47
N SER A 42 -5.88 10.47 5.28
CA SER A 42 -4.67 11.31 5.23
C SER A 42 -3.70 10.93 4.11
N LEU A 43 -3.75 9.69 3.61
CA LEU A 43 -2.84 9.22 2.56
C LEU A 43 -3.15 9.89 1.22
N ARG A 44 -2.13 10.53 0.64
CA ARG A 44 -2.22 11.14 -0.70
C ARG A 44 -1.52 10.30 -1.75
N ALA A 45 -0.50 9.54 -1.38
CA ALA A 45 0.24 8.70 -2.31
C ALA A 45 0.92 7.52 -1.61
N VAL A 46 1.02 6.41 -2.34
CA VAL A 46 1.78 5.22 -1.97
C VAL A 46 2.74 4.92 -3.11
N VAL A 47 4.04 4.86 -2.81
CA VAL A 47 5.09 4.55 -3.78
C VAL A 47 5.44 3.07 -3.70
N CYS A 48 5.31 2.38 -4.83
CA CYS A 48 5.75 1.00 -4.98
C CYS A 48 7.06 0.95 -5.76
N GLY A 49 8.11 0.41 -5.18
CA GLY A 49 9.44 0.33 -5.81
C GLY A 49 10.41 -0.56 -5.06
N GLY A 50 11.64 -0.68 -5.55
CA GLY A 50 12.70 -1.47 -4.89
C GLY A 50 12.74 -2.96 -5.26
N SER A 51 11.87 -3.42 -6.16
CA SER A 51 11.98 -4.74 -6.81
C SER A 51 11.37 -4.72 -8.21
N ALA A 52 11.56 -5.79 -8.98
CA ALA A 52 10.93 -5.94 -10.28
C ALA A 52 9.40 -6.01 -10.12
N SER A 53 8.69 -4.94 -10.48
CA SER A 53 7.24 -4.94 -10.57
C SER A 53 6.83 -5.95 -11.66
N PRO A 54 5.99 -6.96 -11.37
CA PRO A 54 5.57 -7.93 -12.38
C PRO A 54 4.93 -7.21 -13.56
N LYS A 55 5.28 -7.59 -14.80
CA LYS A 55 4.74 -6.96 -16.02
C LYS A 55 3.21 -6.89 -16.04
N GLY A 56 2.54 -7.89 -15.47
CA GLY A 56 1.08 -7.90 -15.36
C GLY A 56 0.50 -6.79 -14.47
N LEU A 57 1.25 -6.33 -13.47
CA LEU A 57 0.83 -5.26 -12.57
C LEU A 57 0.93 -3.89 -13.26
N ILE A 58 2.03 -3.64 -13.97
CA ILE A 58 2.23 -2.41 -14.76
C ILE A 58 1.10 -2.29 -15.79
N LYS A 59 0.85 -3.36 -16.56
CA LYS A 59 -0.17 -3.38 -17.60
C LYS A 59 -1.59 -3.17 -17.07
N THR A 60 -1.90 -3.72 -15.90
CA THR A 60 -3.22 -3.53 -15.28
C THR A 60 -3.47 -2.07 -14.92
N PHE A 61 -2.45 -1.34 -14.46
CA PHE A 61 -2.59 0.08 -14.12
C PHE A 61 -2.68 0.98 -15.36
N GLU A 62 -1.89 0.70 -16.40
CA GLU A 62 -1.97 1.43 -17.67
C GLU A 62 -3.31 1.22 -18.39
N ASP A 63 -3.85 -0.01 -18.40
CA ASP A 63 -5.05 -0.33 -19.19
C ASP A 63 -6.36 0.04 -18.47
N LYS A 64 -6.38 0.11 -17.13
CA LYS A 64 -7.63 0.28 -16.36
C LYS A 64 -7.75 1.60 -15.61
N PHE A 65 -6.64 2.26 -15.31
CA PHE A 65 -6.62 3.41 -14.41
C PHE A 65 -5.89 4.62 -15.00
N ASN A 66 -5.63 4.58 -16.32
CA ASN A 66 -5.19 5.71 -17.13
C ASN A 66 -6.35 6.21 -18.00
#